data_AF-A0A7C3C738-F1
#
_entry.id   AF-A0A7C3C738-F1
#
_cell.length_a   1.000
_cell.length_b   1.000
_cell.length_c   1.000
_cell.angle_alpha   90.00
_cell.angle_beta   90.00
_cell.angle_gamma   90.00
#
_symmetry.space_group_name_H-M   'P 1'
#
loop_
_entity.id
_entity.type
_entity.pdbx_description
1 polymer ?
#
loop_
_entity_poly.entity_id
_entity_poly.type
_entity_poly.pdbx_seq_one_letter_code
_entity_poly.pdbx_strand_id
1 'polypeptide(L)'
;MQDVQTLVEKAKLAAEAARQSANDAAEAASAAQAYAEQALQAAGQAAGGMAAAGGGNDFIYLFSIFVLAIFVGYYVVWSVTPALHTPLMSVTNAISSVIIVGALLAVGAGAAVSGWAVSFGFVGLVLAAVNIFGGFLVTQRMLAMFKKRQ
;
A
#
# COMPACT_ATOMS: atom_id res chain seq x y z
N MET A 1 34.68 -49.04 5.67
CA MET A 1 33.31 -48.97 6.26
C MET A 1 33.03 -47.63 6.94
N GLN A 2 34.04 -46.94 7.51
CA GLN A 2 33.88 -45.61 8.12
C GLN A 2 33.50 -44.49 7.12
N ASP A 3 34.03 -44.49 5.90
CA ASP A 3 33.74 -43.44 4.91
C ASP A 3 32.30 -43.43 4.38
N VAL A 4 31.63 -44.59 4.36
CA VAL A 4 30.24 -44.66 3.92
C VAL A 4 29.30 -44.10 4.99
N GLN A 5 29.63 -44.29 6.27
CA GLN A 5 28.83 -43.74 7.37
C GLN A 5 28.96 -42.21 7.46
N THR A 6 30.17 -41.66 7.26
CA THR A 6 30.39 -40.20 7.28
C THR A 6 29.74 -39.49 6.08
N LEU A 7 29.66 -40.14 4.91
CA LEU A 7 28.93 -39.61 3.76
C LEU A 7 27.41 -39.62 3.97
N VAL A 8 26.87 -40.69 4.58
CA VAL A 8 25.44 -40.76 4.94
C VAL A 8 25.09 -39.72 6.01
N GLU A 9 25.98 -39.47 6.97
CA GLU A 9 25.78 -38.46 8.03
C GLU A 9 25.83 -37.03 7.47
N LYS A 10 26.78 -36.71 6.57
CA LYS A 10 26.80 -35.43 5.84
C LYS A 10 25.57 -35.23 4.97
N ALA A 11 25.08 -36.28 4.31
CA ALA A 11 23.86 -36.21 3.50
C ALA A 11 22.61 -35.94 4.35
N LYS A 12 22.52 -36.54 5.55
CA LYS A 12 21.44 -36.27 6.51
C LYS A 12 21.50 -34.85 7.05
N LEU A 13 22.68 -34.37 7.44
CA LEU A 13 22.89 -32.99 7.90
C LEU A 13 22.52 -31.95 6.83
N ALA A 14 22.86 -32.20 5.57
CA ALA A 14 22.47 -31.32 4.46
C ALA A 14 20.96 -31.30 4.21
N ALA A 15 20.29 -32.46 4.35
CA ALA A 15 18.83 -32.56 4.24
C ALA A 15 18.11 -31.89 5.43
N GLU A 16 18.67 -31.95 6.63
CA GLU A 16 18.17 -31.25 7.82
C GLU A 16 18.32 -29.74 7.71
N ALA A 17 19.48 -29.26 7.25
CA ALA A 17 19.71 -27.83 6.97
C ALA A 17 18.74 -27.28 5.91
N ALA A 18 18.46 -28.06 4.86
CA ALA A 18 17.47 -27.69 3.85
C ALA A 18 16.04 -27.60 4.43
N ARG A 19 15.65 -28.53 5.30
CA ARG A 19 14.36 -28.49 6.00
C ARG A 19 14.26 -27.32 6.98
N GLN A 20 15.35 -26.99 7.66
CA GLN A 20 15.41 -25.87 8.58
C GLN A 20 15.21 -24.55 7.82
N SER A 21 15.89 -24.36 6.68
CA SER A 21 15.68 -23.17 5.83
C SER A 21 14.25 -23.07 5.25
N ALA A 22 13.59 -24.20 5.00
CA ALA A 22 12.21 -24.23 4.54
C ALA A 22 11.22 -23.85 5.66
N ASN A 23 11.50 -24.27 6.90
CA ASN A 23 10.71 -23.92 8.07
C ASN A 23 10.86 -22.43 8.43
N ASP A 24 12.08 -21.90 8.36
CA ASP A 24 12.35 -20.46 8.60
C ASP A 24 11.61 -19.59 7.56
N ALA A 25 11.56 -20.03 6.30
CA ALA A 25 10.82 -19.34 5.24
C ALA A 25 9.29 -19.42 5.45
N ALA A 26 8.78 -20.56 5.93
CA ALA A 26 7.37 -20.72 6.25
C ALA A 26 6.96 -19.85 7.46
N GLU A 27 7.83 -19.73 8.46
CA GLU A 27 7.61 -18.88 9.63
C GLU A 27 7.57 -17.40 9.23
N ALA A 28 8.51 -16.95 8.40
CA ALA A 28 8.51 -15.59 7.86
C ALA A 28 7.24 -15.27 7.03
N ALA A 29 6.75 -16.25 6.26
CA ALA A 29 5.50 -16.11 5.51
C ALA A 29 4.28 -15.99 6.43
N SER A 30 4.23 -16.77 7.52
CA SER A 30 3.15 -16.72 8.50
C SER A 30 3.15 -15.41 9.30
N ALA A 31 4.33 -14.87 9.63
CA ALA A 31 4.46 -13.55 10.26
C ALA A 31 3.96 -12.43 9.33
N ALA A 32 4.31 -12.48 8.05
CA ALA A 32 3.81 -11.54 7.05
C ALA A 32 2.28 -11.59 6.89
N GLN A 33 1.69 -12.78 6.96
CA GLN A 33 0.24 -12.96 6.95
C GLN A 33 -0.44 -12.36 8.19
N ALA A 34 0.13 -12.53 9.38
CA ALA A 34 -0.41 -11.95 10.61
C ALA A 34 -0.43 -10.41 10.58
N TYR A 35 0.63 -9.78 10.07
CA TYR A 35 0.65 -8.33 9.88
C TYR A 35 -0.37 -7.86 8.83
N ALA A 36 -0.57 -8.63 7.76
CA ALA A 36 -1.55 -8.31 6.73
C ALA A 36 -3.00 -8.42 7.26
N GLU A 37 -3.31 -9.46 8.05
CA GLU A 37 -4.62 -9.62 8.69
C GLU A 37 -4.92 -8.50 9.68
N GLN A 38 -3.92 -8.09 10.48
CA GLN A 38 -4.07 -6.98 11.41
C GLN A 38 -4.35 -5.65 10.69
N ALA A 39 -3.67 -5.41 9.56
CA ALA A 39 -3.93 -4.24 8.71
C ALA A 39 -5.33 -4.29 8.08
N LEU A 40 -5.79 -5.48 7.66
CA LEU A 40 -7.11 -5.67 7.07
C LEU A 40 -8.23 -5.48 8.11
N GLN A 41 -8.05 -5.96 9.34
CA GLN A 41 -8.99 -5.71 10.44
C GLN A 41 -9.06 -4.23 10.81
N ALA A 42 -7.92 -3.53 10.89
CA ALA A 42 -7.89 -2.10 11.15
C ALA A 42 -8.61 -1.30 10.05
N ALA A 43 -8.40 -1.67 8.78
CA ALA A 43 -9.10 -1.07 7.65
C ALA A 43 -10.62 -1.37 7.69
N GLY A 44 -11.00 -2.61 8.04
CA GLY A 44 -12.40 -3.02 8.19
C GLY A 44 -13.14 -2.29 9.30
N GLN A 45 -12.47 -2.01 10.43
CA GLN A 45 -13.03 -1.22 11.53
C GLN A 45 -13.22 0.26 11.16
N ALA A 46 -12.30 0.84 10.40
CA ALA A 46 -12.45 2.21 9.88
C ALA A 46 -13.63 2.31 8.89
N ALA A 47 -13.75 1.34 7.98
CA ALA A 47 -14.85 1.26 7.02
C ALA A 47 -16.20 0.99 7.72
N GLY A 48 -16.22 0.07 8.69
CA GLY A 48 -17.41 -0.26 9.49
C GLY A 48 -17.86 0.88 10.40
N GLY A 49 -16.93 1.65 10.96
CA GLY A 49 -17.23 2.86 11.74
C GLY A 49 -17.84 3.98 10.88
N MET A 50 -17.41 4.10 9.62
CA MET A 50 -18.03 5.00 8.64
C MET A 50 -19.45 4.53 8.26
N ALA A 51 -19.65 3.22 8.05
CA ALA A 51 -20.99 2.66 7.74
C ALA A 51 -21.97 2.78 8.92
N ALA A 52 -21.51 2.56 10.16
CA ALA A 52 -22.35 2.58 11.36
C ALA A 52 -22.90 3.97 11.72
N ALA A 53 -22.29 5.06 11.22
CA ALA A 53 -22.81 6.42 11.39
C ALA A 53 -24.00 6.73 10.46
N GLY A 54 -24.23 5.93 9.42
CA GLY A 54 -25.24 6.15 8.39
C GLY A 54 -26.46 5.25 8.57
N GLY A 55 -27.41 5.66 9.42
CA GLY A 55 -28.71 4.99 9.47
C GLY A 55 -29.47 5.14 8.13
N GLY A 56 -29.59 4.04 7.38
CA GLY A 56 -30.68 3.82 6.42
C GLY A 56 -30.38 3.88 4.91
N ASN A 57 -29.20 4.30 4.46
CA ASN A 57 -28.78 4.13 3.05
C ASN A 57 -27.28 4.45 2.87
N ASP A 58 -26.41 3.43 2.96
CA ASP A 58 -24.95 3.57 2.80
C ASP A 58 -24.55 4.37 1.56
N PHE A 59 -25.30 4.22 0.47
CA PHE A 59 -25.10 4.99 -0.75
C PHE A 59 -25.30 6.49 -0.53
N ILE A 60 -26.40 6.91 0.13
CA ILE A 60 -26.68 8.34 0.39
C ILE A 60 -25.60 8.91 1.31
N TYR A 61 -25.15 8.14 2.29
CA TYR A 61 -24.07 8.55 3.19
C TYR A 61 -22.74 8.76 2.44
N LEU A 62 -22.28 7.76 1.68
CA LEU A 62 -21.06 7.86 0.87
C LEU A 62 -21.16 8.95 -0.20
N PHE A 63 -22.33 9.10 -0.81
CA PHE A 63 -22.62 10.16 -1.77
C PHE A 63 -22.58 11.54 -1.12
N SER A 64 -23.09 11.68 0.11
CA SER A 64 -23.00 12.93 0.87
C SER A 64 -21.55 13.30 1.18
N ILE A 65 -20.74 12.33 1.63
CA ILE A 65 -19.28 12.53 1.83
C ILE A 65 -18.61 12.94 0.52
N PHE A 66 -18.93 12.28 -0.59
CA PHE A 66 -18.38 12.62 -1.90
C PHE A 66 -18.70 14.07 -2.30
N VAL A 67 -19.96 14.49 -2.17
CA VAL A 67 -20.38 15.87 -2.46
C VAL A 67 -19.70 16.88 -1.54
N LEU A 68 -19.63 16.61 -0.24
CA LEU A 68 -18.93 17.47 0.73
C LEU A 68 -17.43 17.57 0.41
N ALA A 69 -16.79 16.46 0.01
CA ALA A 69 -15.39 16.44 -0.38
C ALA A 69 -15.11 17.29 -1.63
N ILE A 70 -16.03 17.34 -2.59
CA ILE A 70 -15.94 18.25 -3.76
C ILE A 70 -15.91 19.71 -3.30
N PHE A 71 -16.82 20.10 -2.41
CA PHE A 71 -16.84 21.47 -1.86
C PHE A 71 -15.52 21.80 -1.15
N VAL A 72 -15.05 20.92 -0.26
CA VAL A 72 -13.77 21.11 0.43
C VAL A 72 -12.62 21.24 -0.57
N GLY A 73 -12.54 20.35 -1.56
CA GLY A 73 -11.51 20.40 -2.60
C GLY A 73 -11.51 21.71 -3.38
N TYR A 74 -12.69 22.21 -3.75
CA TYR A 74 -12.85 23.50 -4.42
C TYR A 74 -12.27 24.64 -3.58
N TYR A 75 -12.70 24.78 -2.32
CA TYR A 75 -12.22 25.85 -1.44
C TYR A 75 -10.71 25.77 -1.16
N VAL A 76 -10.16 24.57 -1.01
CA VAL A 76 -8.73 24.35 -0.76
C VAL A 76 -7.88 24.80 -1.96
N VAL A 77 -8.28 24.46 -3.18
CA VAL A 77 -7.53 24.84 -4.39
C VAL A 77 -7.70 26.33 -4.70
N TRP A 78 -8.88 26.91 -4.44
CA TRP A 78 -9.15 28.31 -4.76
C TRP A 78 -8.45 29.31 -3.81
N SER A 79 -8.06 28.83 -2.63
CA SER A 79 -7.41 29.65 -1.58
C SER A 79 -5.87 29.71 -1.69
N VAL A 80 -5.30 29.36 -2.85
CA VAL A 80 -3.84 29.36 -3.07
C VAL A 80 -3.36 30.58 -3.85
N THR A 81 -2.15 31.05 -3.56
CA THR A 81 -1.53 32.18 -4.27
C THR A 81 -1.20 31.80 -5.73
N PRO A 82 -1.39 32.68 -6.73
CA PRO A 82 -1.19 32.35 -8.14
C PRO A 82 0.19 31.78 -8.52
N ALA A 83 1.24 32.17 -7.78
CA ALA A 83 2.60 31.64 -7.96
C ALA A 83 2.74 30.14 -7.62
N LEU A 84 1.76 29.56 -6.92
CA LEU A 84 1.78 28.19 -6.44
C LEU A 84 0.93 27.24 -7.30
N HIS A 85 0.27 27.69 -8.38
CA HIS A 85 -0.52 26.79 -9.23
C HIS A 85 0.32 25.66 -9.83
N THR A 86 1.56 25.94 -10.26
CA THR A 86 2.46 24.93 -10.82
C THR A 86 2.95 23.93 -9.76
N PRO A 87 3.41 24.36 -8.56
CA PRO A 87 3.63 23.44 -7.43
C PRO A 87 2.39 22.65 -7.02
N LEU A 88 1.22 23.29 -7.01
CA LEU A 88 -0.04 22.66 -6.61
C LEU A 88 -0.46 21.57 -7.60
N MET A 89 -0.22 21.78 -8.89
CA MET A 89 -0.43 20.74 -9.91
C MET A 89 0.43 19.50 -9.66
N SER A 90 1.66 19.68 -9.17
CA SER A 90 2.54 18.57 -8.80
C SER A 90 2.07 17.86 -7.51
N VAL A 91 1.58 18.61 -6.53
CA VAL A 91 1.00 18.05 -5.29
C VAL A 91 -0.26 17.24 -5.57
N THR A 92 -1.17 17.73 -6.40
CA THR A 92 -2.40 16.99 -6.75
C THR A 92 -2.08 15.70 -7.51
N ASN A 93 -1.01 15.69 -8.32
CA ASN A 93 -0.51 14.46 -8.93
C ASN A 93 -0.04 13.44 -7.87
N ALA A 94 0.69 13.87 -6.84
CA ALA A 94 1.07 13.00 -5.73
C ALA A 94 -0.15 12.50 -4.93
N ILE A 95 -1.11 13.38 -4.61
CA ILE A 95 -2.35 13.03 -3.87
C ILE A 95 -3.20 12.02 -4.63
N SER A 96 -3.23 12.08 -5.96
CA SER A 96 -3.95 11.10 -6.79
C SER A 96 -3.52 9.64 -6.56
N SER A 97 -2.33 9.44 -5.98
CA SER A 97 -1.80 8.12 -5.62
C SER A 97 -2.52 7.43 -4.46
N VAL A 98 -3.64 7.98 -3.96
CA VAL A 98 -4.55 7.30 -3.01
C VAL A 98 -4.98 5.90 -3.49
N ILE A 99 -4.89 5.66 -4.80
CA ILE A 99 -5.09 4.36 -5.46
C ILE A 99 -4.22 3.25 -4.85
N ILE A 100 -3.10 3.58 -4.20
CA ILE A 100 -2.25 2.62 -3.49
C ILE A 100 -3.02 1.79 -2.45
N VAL A 101 -4.05 2.37 -1.82
CA VAL A 101 -4.90 1.67 -0.85
C VAL A 101 -5.65 0.52 -1.53
N GLY A 102 -6.19 0.76 -2.73
CA GLY A 102 -6.86 -0.28 -3.51
C GLY A 102 -5.90 -1.38 -3.98
N ALA A 103 -4.68 -1.01 -4.38
CA ALA A 103 -3.65 -1.97 -4.78
C ALA A 103 -3.22 -2.85 -3.60
N LEU A 104 -3.04 -2.27 -2.41
CA LEU A 104 -2.71 -3.00 -1.19
C LEU A 104 -3.83 -3.96 -0.78
N LEU A 105 -5.10 -3.57 -0.91
CA LEU A 105 -6.23 -4.47 -0.66
C LEU A 105 -6.25 -5.64 -1.67
N ALA A 106 -5.99 -5.37 -2.95
CA ALA A 106 -5.95 -6.41 -3.98
C ALA A 106 -4.82 -7.43 -3.79
N VAL A 107 -3.63 -6.97 -3.37
CA VAL A 107 -2.49 -7.85 -3.06
C VAL A 107 -2.69 -8.57 -1.72
N GLY A 108 -3.18 -7.86 -0.71
CA GLY A 108 -3.37 -8.37 0.65
C GLY A 108 -4.52 -9.37 0.79
N ALA A 109 -5.49 -9.36 -0.13
CA ALA A 109 -6.59 -10.32 -0.14
C ALA A 109 -6.14 -11.77 -0.49
N GLY A 110 -4.92 -11.97 -1.00
CA GLY A 110 -4.26 -13.28 -1.09
C GLY A 110 -5.11 -14.38 -1.76
N ALA A 111 -5.09 -15.59 -1.17
CA ALA A 111 -5.74 -16.81 -1.68
C ALA A 111 -7.28 -16.75 -1.76
N ALA A 112 -7.91 -15.69 -1.24
CA ALA A 112 -9.34 -15.47 -1.35
C ALA A 112 -9.76 -14.92 -2.73
N VAL A 113 -8.80 -14.53 -3.58
CA VAL A 113 -9.05 -13.91 -4.88
C VAL A 113 -8.25 -14.60 -5.98
N SER A 114 -8.79 -14.61 -7.20
CA SER A 114 -8.12 -15.14 -8.40
C SER A 114 -6.68 -14.60 -8.52
N GLY A 115 -5.71 -15.45 -8.89
CA GLY A 115 -4.29 -15.06 -9.01
C GLY A 115 -4.03 -13.89 -9.96
N TRP A 116 -4.97 -13.60 -10.87
CA TRP A 116 -4.96 -12.40 -11.70
C TRP A 116 -5.12 -11.11 -10.88
N ALA A 117 -5.98 -11.09 -9.88
CA ALA A 117 -6.21 -9.92 -9.02
C ALA A 117 -4.97 -9.56 -8.21
N VAL A 118 -4.27 -10.55 -7.67
CA VAL A 118 -2.99 -10.35 -6.96
C VAL A 118 -1.92 -9.83 -7.91
N SER A 119 -1.84 -10.36 -9.13
CA SER A 119 -0.87 -9.93 -10.14
C SER A 119 -1.11 -8.47 -10.57
N PHE A 120 -2.36 -8.10 -10.87
CA PHE A 120 -2.72 -6.72 -11.20
C PHE A 120 -2.60 -5.78 -10.00
N GLY A 121 -2.90 -6.26 -8.78
CA GLY A 121 -2.67 -5.52 -7.55
C GLY A 121 -1.19 -5.21 -7.36
N PHE A 122 -0.30 -6.17 -7.63
CA PHE A 122 1.15 -5.97 -7.52
C PHE A 122 1.67 -4.95 -8.54
N VAL A 123 1.23 -5.07 -9.81
CA VAL A 123 1.55 -4.07 -10.84
C VAL A 123 1.01 -2.70 -10.45
N GLY A 124 -0.24 -2.64 -9.98
CA GLY A 124 -0.86 -1.41 -9.49
C GLY A 124 -0.11 -0.78 -8.31
N LEU A 125 0.43 -1.61 -7.40
CA LEU A 125 1.22 -1.18 -6.26
C LEU A 125 2.54 -0.54 -6.70
N VAL A 126 3.24 -1.16 -7.67
CA VAL A 126 4.48 -0.62 -8.26
C VAL A 126 4.21 0.70 -8.98
N LEU A 127 3.16 0.77 -9.80
CA LEU A 127 2.78 1.99 -10.51
C LEU A 127 2.37 3.12 -9.55
N ALA A 128 1.62 2.80 -8.50
CA ALA A 128 1.26 3.76 -7.46
C ALA A 128 2.50 4.28 -6.72
N ALA A 129 3.44 3.40 -6.37
CA ALA A 129 4.70 3.80 -5.74
C ALA A 129 5.49 4.77 -6.62
N VAL A 130 5.62 4.50 -7.92
CA VAL A 130 6.29 5.43 -8.85
C VAL A 130 5.59 6.80 -8.88
N ASN A 131 4.27 6.85 -8.85
CA ASN A 131 3.52 8.11 -8.83
C ASN A 131 3.73 8.89 -7.52
N ILE A 132 3.74 8.20 -6.37
CA ILE A 132 4.06 8.79 -5.06
C ILE A 132 5.46 9.41 -5.09
N PHE A 133 6.48 8.60 -5.37
CA PHE A 133 7.87 9.05 -5.32
C PHE A 133 8.16 10.12 -6.39
N GLY A 134 7.67 9.92 -7.61
CA GLY A 134 7.83 10.89 -8.69
C GLY A 134 7.14 12.23 -8.39
N GLY A 135 5.90 12.19 -7.92
CA GLY A 135 5.13 13.38 -7.56
C GLY A 135 5.79 14.18 -6.44
N PHE A 136 6.24 13.53 -5.36
CA PHE A 136 6.88 14.23 -4.25
C PHE A 136 8.29 14.75 -4.58
N LEU A 137 9.09 14.01 -5.36
CA LEU A 137 10.44 14.45 -5.74
C LEU A 137 10.40 15.70 -6.63
N VAL A 138 9.49 15.73 -7.61
CA VAL A 138 9.30 16.88 -8.51
C VAL A 138 8.77 18.08 -7.72
N THR A 139 7.80 17.85 -6.83
CA THR A 139 7.25 18.91 -5.96
C THR A 139 8.34 19.53 -5.09
N GLN A 140 9.22 18.72 -4.49
CA GLN A 140 10.34 19.23 -3.69
C GLN A 140 11.32 20.06 -4.51
N ARG A 141 11.63 19.65 -5.75
CA ARG A 141 12.48 20.48 -6.64
C ARG A 141 11.79 21.79 -7.03
N MET A 142 10.48 21.78 -7.26
CA MET A 142 9.71 22.99 -7.57
C MET A 142 9.65 23.95 -6.38
N LEU A 143 9.40 23.45 -5.17
CA LEU A 143 9.36 24.27 -3.95
C LEU A 143 10.74 24.76 -3.49
N ALA A 144 11.79 24.00 -3.77
CA ALA A 144 13.17 24.42 -3.48
C ALA A 144 13.58 25.68 -4.26
N MET A 145 12.97 25.95 -5.42
CA MET A 145 13.23 27.16 -6.21
C MET A 145 12.58 28.43 -5.63
N PHE A 146 11.63 28.30 -4.69
CA PHE A 146 11.01 29.43 -4.00
C PHE A 146 11.69 29.78 -2.66
N LYS A 147 12.69 29.00 -2.23
CA LYS A 147 13.50 29.33 -1.06
C LYS A 147 14.45 30.48 -1.43
N LYS A 148 14.30 31.66 -0.80
CA LYS A 148 15.29 32.74 -0.91
C LYS A 148 16.66 32.17 -0.54
N ARG A 149 17.65 32.38 -1.42
CA ARG A 149 19.06 32.13 -1.08
C ARG A 149 19.39 33.01 0.13
N GLN A 150 19.69 32.37 1.26
CA GLN A 150 20.77 32.89 2.08
C GLN A 150 22.09 32.49 1.41
#